data_AF-A0A5C7MU88-F1
#
_entry.id   AF-A0A5C7MU88-F1
#
_cell.length_a   1.000
_cell.length_b   1.000
_cell.length_c   1.000
_cell.angle_alpha   90.00
_cell.angle_beta   90.00
_cell.angle_gamma   90.00
#
_symmetry.space_group_name_H-M   'P 1'
#
loop_
_entity.id
_entity.type
_entity.pdbx_description
1 polymer ?
#
loop_
_entity_poly.entity_id
_entity_poly.type
_entity_poly.pdbx_seq_one_letter_code
_entity_poly.pdbx_strand_id
1 'polypeptide(L)'
;MRETHVHPRVPRHQERPPLRDVDGKKLRPDVESHGLPRPPGRVPRGPGADRRRRTAFDRNERQLRTTRGASPWVLAIDIGNTNITLGAFPVRPPAGGGAPRALATGRLSTHRHTTADEYGLSLRQYLEHAGLPLKALAGVAIASVVPPLDEVFGELCPQYLGRPALFVGPATRTGVEVRYDRPAEVGADRIVNAAAAFARYGRACIVIDFGTATTFDCVDGRGAYLGGAIAPGPQMAAESLYQRTAKLPLMGAFRKPGRAIGKNTLDSMASGLYHGYVGLSEGILARLKAEMGGAPLVLATGGLSPLLGKEIGGIKEIVPDLTLEGLWLIWRLNQDKK
;
A
#
# COMPACT_ATOMS: atom_id res chain seq x y z
N MET A 1 0.81 68.39 -13.92
CA MET A 1 1.93 68.26 -14.88
C MET A 1 2.00 66.81 -15.31
N ARG A 2 1.84 66.57 -16.61
CA ARG A 2 2.03 65.27 -17.26
C ARG A 2 3.53 65.02 -17.41
N GLU A 3 3.97 63.78 -17.28
CA GLU A 3 5.17 63.16 -17.90
C GLU A 3 5.50 61.86 -17.13
N THR A 4 5.90 60.72 -17.70
CA THR A 4 5.83 60.11 -19.03
C THR A 4 6.23 58.66 -18.75
N HIS A 5 5.49 57.70 -19.31
CA HIS A 5 5.85 56.28 -19.23
C HIS A 5 7.14 56.03 -20.01
N VAL A 6 8.14 55.40 -19.39
CA VAL A 6 9.28 54.81 -20.10
C VAL A 6 9.34 53.32 -19.77
N HIS A 7 8.91 52.51 -20.74
CA HIS A 7 9.12 51.06 -20.73
C HIS A 7 10.62 50.74 -20.92
N PRO A 8 11.22 49.85 -20.11
CA PRO A 8 12.55 49.34 -20.39
C PRO A 8 12.52 48.36 -21.59
N ARG A 9 13.38 48.62 -22.57
CA ARG A 9 13.58 47.79 -23.77
C ARG A 9 14.12 46.40 -23.42
N VAL A 10 13.47 45.38 -23.96
CA VAL A 10 13.94 43.98 -23.96
C VAL A 10 15.19 43.84 -24.84
N PRO A 11 16.32 43.26 -24.37
CA PRO A 11 17.47 43.00 -25.22
C PRO A 11 17.15 41.93 -26.27
N ARG A 12 17.57 42.20 -27.52
CA ARG A 12 17.47 41.27 -28.65
C ARG A 12 18.23 39.97 -28.37
N HIS A 13 17.66 38.86 -28.82
CA HIS A 13 18.24 37.51 -28.86
C HIS A 13 19.73 37.53 -29.25
N GLN A 14 20.60 37.13 -28.33
CA GLN A 14 21.96 36.71 -28.66
C GLN A 14 21.88 35.29 -29.23
N GLU A 15 22.36 35.13 -30.47
CA GLU A 15 22.49 33.85 -31.16
C GLU A 15 23.46 32.93 -30.42
N ARG A 16 23.06 31.67 -30.20
CA ARG A 16 23.91 30.64 -29.60
C ARG A 16 25.02 30.23 -30.58
N PRO A 17 26.28 30.05 -30.14
CA PRO A 17 27.34 29.57 -31.00
C PRO A 17 27.12 28.09 -31.40
N PRO A 18 27.61 27.64 -32.58
CA PRO A 18 27.40 26.29 -33.06
C PRO A 18 28.16 25.25 -32.22
N LEU A 19 27.53 24.08 -32.03
CA LEU A 19 28.10 22.90 -31.38
C LEU A 19 29.38 22.44 -32.09
N ARG A 20 30.45 22.24 -31.33
CA ARG A 20 31.72 21.65 -31.77
C ARG A 20 31.91 20.30 -31.06
N ASP A 21 32.54 19.35 -31.73
CA ASP A 21 32.95 18.08 -31.12
C ASP A 21 34.22 18.25 -30.26
N VAL A 22 34.60 17.20 -29.55
CA VAL A 22 35.69 17.20 -28.55
C VAL A 22 37.07 17.49 -29.16
N ASP A 23 37.19 17.43 -30.49
CA ASP A 23 38.41 17.71 -31.26
C ASP A 23 38.32 19.01 -32.10
N GLY A 24 37.30 19.84 -31.90
CA GLY A 24 37.28 21.23 -32.36
C GLY A 24 36.98 21.46 -33.86
N LYS A 25 36.33 20.52 -34.56
CA LYS A 25 35.95 20.69 -35.99
C LYS A 25 34.49 21.13 -36.17
N LYS A 26 34.24 21.87 -37.26
CA LYS A 26 32.96 22.53 -37.59
C LYS A 26 32.07 21.56 -38.40
N LEU A 27 30.90 21.17 -37.90
CA LEU A 27 29.94 20.31 -38.61
C LEU A 27 29.20 21.10 -39.71
N ARG A 28 29.18 20.59 -40.95
CA ARG A 28 28.38 21.09 -42.07
C ARG A 28 27.18 20.14 -42.32
N PRO A 29 26.03 20.64 -42.82
CA PRO A 29 24.88 19.80 -43.14
C PRO A 29 24.91 19.40 -44.62
N ASP A 30 25.02 18.10 -44.92
CA ASP A 30 24.87 17.60 -46.28
C ASP A 30 23.58 16.78 -46.40
N VAL A 31 22.68 17.31 -47.22
CA VAL A 31 21.53 16.64 -47.81
C VAL A 31 22.01 16.11 -49.16
N GLU A 32 22.01 14.80 -49.37
CA GLU A 32 21.97 14.26 -50.73
C GLU A 32 21.38 12.85 -50.79
N SER A 33 20.68 12.63 -51.89
CA SER A 33 19.69 11.61 -52.18
C SER A 33 20.28 10.43 -52.97
N HIS A 34 20.13 9.19 -52.50
CA HIS A 34 20.35 8.00 -53.34
C HIS A 34 19.40 6.83 -53.04
N GLY A 35 18.60 6.47 -54.07
CA GLY A 35 18.34 5.09 -54.50
C GLY A 35 17.51 4.15 -53.61
N LEU A 36 16.25 3.93 -53.97
CA LEU A 36 15.44 2.80 -53.47
C LEU A 36 15.91 1.46 -54.09
N PRO A 37 16.13 0.39 -53.31
CA PRO A 37 16.24 -0.96 -53.85
C PRO A 37 14.86 -1.61 -54.07
N ARG A 38 14.71 -2.27 -55.22
CA ARG A 38 13.54 -3.08 -55.63
C ARG A 38 13.38 -4.34 -54.75
N PRO A 39 12.16 -4.87 -54.57
CA PRO A 39 11.93 -6.06 -53.74
C PRO A 39 12.33 -7.36 -54.48
N PRO A 40 12.90 -8.37 -53.79
CA PRO A 40 13.06 -9.69 -54.37
C PRO A 40 11.75 -10.49 -54.34
N GLY A 41 11.65 -11.40 -55.32
CA GLY A 41 10.44 -12.08 -55.79
C GLY A 41 9.74 -13.02 -54.80
N ARG A 42 8.49 -13.33 -55.14
CA ARG A 42 7.64 -14.32 -54.48
C ARG A 42 8.25 -15.72 -54.55
N VAL A 43 8.33 -16.40 -53.41
CA VAL A 43 8.62 -17.84 -53.28
C VAL A 43 7.34 -18.54 -52.76
N PRO A 44 7.00 -19.77 -53.20
CA PRO A 44 5.68 -20.38 -52.96
C PRO A 44 5.51 -20.88 -51.53
N ARG A 45 4.29 -20.77 -50.97
CA ARG A 45 3.92 -21.35 -49.67
C ARG A 45 3.58 -22.85 -49.84
N GLY A 46 4.37 -23.73 -49.23
CA GLY A 46 3.97 -25.11 -48.93
C GLY A 46 3.08 -25.19 -47.67
N PRO A 47 2.31 -26.28 -47.48
CA PRO A 47 1.38 -26.41 -46.38
C PRO A 47 2.08 -27.03 -45.16
N GLY A 48 2.08 -26.32 -44.03
CA GLY A 48 2.49 -26.91 -42.75
C GLY A 48 3.07 -25.90 -41.78
N ALA A 49 2.35 -25.70 -40.67
CA ALA A 49 2.77 -25.21 -39.35
C ALA A 49 1.88 -24.07 -38.82
N ASP A 50 0.60 -24.36 -38.59
CA ASP A 50 -0.22 -23.55 -37.71
C ASP A 50 -0.07 -24.09 -36.28
N ARG A 51 0.87 -23.51 -35.51
CA ARG A 51 0.88 -23.60 -34.05
C ARG A 51 1.73 -22.47 -33.46
N ARG A 52 1.02 -21.60 -32.75
CA ARG A 52 1.50 -20.70 -31.67
C ARG A 52 2.20 -19.41 -32.10
N ARG A 53 1.38 -18.37 -32.31
CA ARG A 53 1.64 -17.01 -31.77
C ARG A 53 0.31 -16.36 -31.35
N ARG A 54 -0.11 -16.60 -30.11
CA ARG A 54 -1.16 -15.79 -29.47
C ARG A 54 -0.48 -14.54 -28.91
N THR A 55 -0.72 -13.39 -29.53
CA THR A 55 -0.24 -12.10 -29.04
C THR A 55 -1.10 -11.64 -27.86
N ALA A 56 -0.56 -10.73 -27.05
CA ALA A 56 -1.21 -10.18 -25.85
C ALA A 56 -2.54 -9.44 -26.13
N PHE A 57 -2.88 -9.21 -27.40
CA PHE A 57 -4.12 -8.58 -27.84
C PHE A 57 -5.35 -9.52 -27.77
N ASP A 58 -5.18 -10.84 -27.96
CA ASP A 58 -6.29 -11.81 -27.89
C ASP A 58 -6.80 -12.07 -26.46
N ARG A 59 -6.12 -11.53 -25.44
CA ARG A 59 -6.57 -11.63 -24.04
C ARG A 59 -7.69 -10.65 -23.68
N ASN A 60 -7.79 -9.52 -24.38
CA ASN A 60 -8.81 -8.49 -24.09
C ASN A 60 -10.21 -8.88 -24.58
N GLU A 61 -10.35 -9.61 -25.68
CA GLU A 61 -11.68 -9.99 -26.19
C GLU A 61 -12.39 -11.07 -25.35
N ARG A 62 -11.65 -11.83 -24.55
CA ARG A 62 -12.23 -12.78 -23.58
C ARG A 62 -12.76 -12.11 -22.30
N GLN A 63 -12.38 -10.86 -22.03
CA GLN A 63 -12.83 -10.11 -20.85
C GLN A 63 -14.15 -9.36 -21.06
N LEU A 64 -14.58 -9.20 -22.32
CA LEU A 64 -15.83 -8.54 -22.70
C LEU A 64 -17.04 -9.50 -22.78
N ARG A 65 -16.87 -10.76 -22.42
CA ARG A 65 -17.97 -11.73 -22.34
C ARG A 65 -18.46 -11.89 -20.89
N THR A 66 -19.69 -11.41 -20.68
CA THR A 66 -20.63 -11.71 -19.57
C THR A 66 -20.57 -10.82 -18.32
N THR A 67 -21.19 -9.64 -18.39
CA THR A 67 -21.66 -8.87 -17.21
C THR A 67 -22.85 -9.53 -16.48
N ARG A 68 -23.10 -10.83 -16.71
CA ARG A 68 -24.18 -11.63 -16.08
C ARG A 68 -23.67 -12.73 -15.13
N GLY A 69 -22.41 -12.68 -14.68
CA GLY A 69 -21.83 -13.75 -13.84
C GLY A 69 -20.65 -13.37 -12.93
N ALA A 70 -20.38 -12.08 -12.70
CA ALA A 70 -19.30 -11.69 -11.79
C ALA A 70 -19.66 -12.06 -10.34
N SER A 71 -18.78 -12.82 -9.67
CA SER A 71 -18.97 -13.19 -8.26
C SER A 71 -18.93 -11.93 -7.38
N PRO A 72 -19.81 -11.83 -6.38
CA PRO A 72 -19.88 -10.64 -5.54
C PRO A 72 -18.61 -10.51 -4.68
N TRP A 73 -18.17 -9.27 -4.50
CA TRP A 73 -16.92 -8.94 -3.80
C TRP A 73 -17.09 -7.74 -2.87
N VAL A 74 -16.18 -7.59 -1.91
CA VAL A 74 -16.15 -6.55 -0.88
C VAL A 74 -14.88 -5.74 -1.05
N LEU A 75 -14.98 -4.42 -0.91
CA LEU A 75 -13.83 -3.53 -0.86
C LEU A 75 -13.46 -3.23 0.60
N ALA A 76 -12.26 -3.61 1.01
CA ALA A 76 -11.62 -3.19 2.25
C ALA A 76 -10.72 -1.98 1.96
N ILE A 77 -10.82 -0.93 2.77
CA ILE A 77 -10.04 0.30 2.66
C ILE A 77 -9.43 0.61 4.03
N ASP A 78 -8.11 0.68 4.09
CA ASP A 78 -7.36 1.11 5.27
C ASP A 78 -6.78 2.50 5.01
N ILE A 79 -7.34 3.52 5.66
CA ILE A 79 -6.95 4.93 5.53
C ILE A 79 -5.91 5.25 6.61
N GLY A 80 -4.64 5.00 6.27
CA GLY A 80 -3.50 5.36 7.09
C GLY A 80 -3.01 6.79 6.86
N ASN A 81 -2.12 7.26 7.74
CA ASN A 81 -1.56 8.61 7.67
C ASN A 81 -0.74 8.88 6.39
N THR A 82 -0.05 7.85 5.88
CA THR A 82 0.85 7.98 4.72
C THR A 82 0.21 7.42 3.45
N ASN A 83 -0.54 6.32 3.57
CA ASN A 83 -1.11 5.62 2.43
C ASN A 83 -2.53 5.16 2.76
N ILE A 84 -3.36 5.08 1.71
CA ILE A 84 -4.64 4.40 1.71
C ILE A 84 -4.44 3.05 1.03
N THR A 85 -4.63 1.96 1.76
CA THR A 85 -4.46 0.60 1.23
C THR A 85 -5.83 0.03 0.84
N LEU A 86 -5.90 -0.61 -0.32
CA LEU A 86 -7.12 -1.16 -0.91
C LEU A 86 -7.00 -2.67 -1.05
N GLY A 87 -8.07 -3.39 -0.73
CA GLY A 87 -8.19 -4.83 -0.96
C GLY A 87 -9.57 -5.23 -1.42
N ALA A 88 -9.66 -5.92 -2.55
CA ALA A 88 -10.91 -6.50 -3.03
C ALA A 88 -10.96 -7.99 -2.69
N PHE A 89 -12.01 -8.47 -2.04
CA PHE A 89 -12.14 -9.86 -1.60
C PHE A 89 -13.47 -10.48 -2.04
N PRO A 90 -13.54 -11.79 -2.32
CA PRO A 90 -14.81 -12.46 -2.52
C PRO A 90 -15.71 -12.33 -1.27
N VAL A 91 -17.02 -12.17 -1.46
CA VAL A 91 -17.97 -12.15 -0.32
C VAL A 91 -17.95 -13.47 0.46
N ARG A 92 -17.87 -14.58 -0.26
CA ARG A 92 -17.91 -15.92 0.33
C ARG A 92 -16.53 -16.30 0.88
N PRO A 93 -16.47 -16.88 2.09
CA PRO A 93 -15.22 -17.43 2.61
C PRO A 93 -14.74 -18.60 1.74
N PRO A 94 -13.45 -18.95 1.80
CA PRO A 94 -12.92 -20.16 1.18
C PRO A 94 -13.66 -21.41 1.68
N ALA A 95 -13.97 -22.36 0.78
CA ALA A 95 -14.73 -23.57 1.11
C ALA A 95 -14.04 -24.50 2.12
N GLY A 96 -12.72 -24.35 2.33
CA GLY A 96 -11.94 -25.08 3.34
C GLY A 96 -11.69 -24.30 4.64
N GLY A 97 -12.36 -23.15 4.84
CA GLY A 97 -12.01 -22.22 5.90
C GLY A 97 -10.68 -21.48 5.63
N GLY A 98 -10.25 -20.66 6.59
CA GLY A 98 -9.02 -19.88 6.50
C GLY A 98 -9.21 -18.45 5.96
N ALA A 99 -8.08 -17.77 5.78
CA ALA A 99 -8.03 -16.37 5.37
C ALA A 99 -8.53 -16.16 3.93
N PRO A 100 -9.21 -15.04 3.65
CA PRO A 100 -9.66 -14.73 2.29
C PRO A 100 -8.46 -14.41 1.40
N ARG A 101 -8.53 -14.78 0.12
CA ARG A 101 -7.55 -14.35 -0.87
C ARG A 101 -8.05 -13.09 -1.57
N ALA A 102 -7.24 -12.04 -1.58
CA ALA A 102 -7.56 -10.83 -2.33
C ALA A 102 -7.62 -11.12 -3.84
N LEU A 103 -8.65 -10.58 -4.49
CA LEU A 103 -8.80 -10.52 -5.94
C LEU A 103 -7.84 -9.49 -6.53
N ALA A 104 -7.66 -8.38 -5.83
CA ALA A 104 -6.72 -7.32 -6.14
C ALA A 104 -6.36 -6.56 -4.86
N THR A 105 -5.15 -6.03 -4.81
CA THR A 105 -4.71 -5.06 -3.80
C THR A 105 -4.17 -3.81 -4.47
N GLY A 106 -4.22 -2.69 -3.78
CA GLY A 106 -3.87 -1.38 -4.34
C GLY A 106 -3.45 -0.40 -3.26
N ARG A 107 -2.86 0.71 -3.66
CA ARG A 107 -2.43 1.76 -2.74
C ARG A 107 -2.57 3.12 -3.38
N LEU A 108 -3.08 4.07 -2.61
CA LEU A 108 -3.11 5.50 -2.95
C LEU A 108 -2.33 6.26 -1.88
N SER A 109 -1.81 7.43 -2.23
CA SER A 109 -1.22 8.35 -1.26
C SER A 109 -2.32 9.03 -0.43
N THR A 110 -2.07 9.19 0.87
CA THR A 110 -2.98 9.93 1.75
C THR A 110 -2.74 11.43 1.59
N HIS A 111 -3.74 12.14 1.11
CA HIS A 111 -3.75 13.58 0.95
C HIS A 111 -5.00 14.14 1.64
N ARG A 112 -4.79 14.79 2.80
CA ARG A 112 -5.88 15.20 3.71
C ARG A 112 -6.82 16.27 3.15
N HIS A 113 -6.48 16.87 2.02
CA HIS A 113 -7.24 17.93 1.36
C HIS A 113 -7.82 17.49 0.00
N THR A 114 -7.64 16.22 -0.36
CA THR A 114 -8.20 15.65 -1.59
C THR A 114 -9.70 15.45 -1.47
N THR A 115 -10.42 15.77 -2.53
CA THR A 115 -11.89 15.77 -2.54
C THR A 115 -12.48 14.38 -2.76
N ALA A 116 -13.78 14.24 -2.50
CA ALA A 116 -14.53 13.01 -2.78
C ALA A 116 -14.46 12.63 -4.27
N ASP A 117 -14.50 13.62 -5.17
CA ASP A 117 -14.42 13.40 -6.61
C ASP A 117 -13.05 12.86 -7.05
N GLU A 118 -11.96 13.43 -6.53
CA GLU A 118 -10.59 13.02 -6.87
C GLU A 118 -10.32 11.57 -6.42
N TYR A 119 -10.67 11.24 -5.18
CA TYR A 119 -10.55 9.87 -4.69
C TYR A 119 -11.55 8.93 -5.36
N GLY A 120 -12.78 9.37 -5.60
CA GLY A 120 -13.82 8.61 -6.28
C GLY A 120 -13.42 8.19 -7.69
N LEU A 121 -12.88 9.12 -8.49
CA LEU A 121 -12.35 8.83 -9.83
C LEU A 121 -11.14 7.90 -9.77
N SER A 122 -10.20 8.14 -8.85
CA SER A 122 -9.01 7.30 -8.66
C SER A 122 -9.39 5.86 -8.31
N LEU A 123 -10.34 5.67 -7.40
CA LEU A 123 -10.85 4.36 -7.01
C LEU A 123 -11.55 3.67 -8.17
N ARG A 124 -12.40 4.38 -8.92
CA ARG A 124 -13.09 3.80 -10.09
C ARG A 124 -12.09 3.35 -11.15
N GLN A 125 -11.10 4.17 -11.46
CA GLN A 125 -10.07 3.84 -12.43
C GLN A 125 -9.26 2.62 -11.99
N TYR A 126 -8.89 2.56 -10.70
CA TYR A 126 -8.22 1.39 -10.12
C TYR A 126 -9.07 0.11 -10.25
N LEU A 127 -10.35 0.17 -9.87
CA LEU A 127 -11.25 -0.98 -9.92
C LEU A 127 -11.53 -1.45 -11.35
N GLU A 128 -11.68 -0.51 -12.29
CA GLU A 128 -11.80 -0.82 -13.71
C GLU A 128 -10.54 -1.52 -14.24
N HIS A 129 -9.36 -0.98 -13.93
CA HIS A 129 -8.08 -1.58 -14.30
C HIS A 129 -7.90 -2.99 -13.71
N ALA A 130 -8.34 -3.19 -12.46
CA ALA A 130 -8.32 -4.50 -11.79
C ALA A 130 -9.37 -5.49 -12.34
N GLY A 131 -10.23 -5.07 -13.28
CA GLY A 131 -11.29 -5.91 -13.83
C GLY A 131 -12.42 -6.21 -12.82
N LEU A 132 -12.65 -5.31 -11.87
CA LEU A 132 -13.63 -5.46 -10.79
C LEU A 132 -14.86 -4.57 -11.04
N PRO A 133 -15.92 -5.08 -11.69
CA PRO A 133 -17.08 -4.27 -12.02
C PRO A 133 -17.85 -3.87 -10.74
N LEU A 134 -18.16 -2.57 -10.62
CA LEU A 134 -18.95 -2.03 -9.49
C LEU A 134 -20.31 -2.71 -9.32
N LYS A 135 -20.91 -3.23 -10.41
CA LYS A 135 -22.17 -4.01 -10.33
C LYS A 135 -22.06 -5.25 -9.43
N ALA A 136 -20.85 -5.79 -9.25
CA ALA A 136 -20.59 -6.93 -8.37
C ALA A 136 -20.08 -6.53 -6.98
N LEU A 137 -19.89 -5.24 -6.71
CA LEU A 137 -19.52 -4.75 -5.38
C LEU A 137 -20.70 -4.94 -4.42
N ALA A 138 -20.50 -5.77 -3.41
CA ALA A 138 -21.49 -6.08 -2.38
C ALA A 138 -21.44 -5.09 -1.22
N GLY A 139 -20.28 -4.55 -0.89
CA GLY A 139 -20.13 -3.57 0.18
C GLY A 139 -18.70 -3.06 0.33
N VAL A 140 -18.57 -2.01 1.13
CA VAL A 140 -17.29 -1.34 1.44
C VAL A 140 -17.10 -1.33 2.95
N ALA A 141 -15.89 -1.61 3.41
CA ALA A 141 -15.51 -1.55 4.82
C ALA A 141 -14.23 -0.72 4.98
N ILE A 142 -14.25 0.20 5.95
CA ILE A 142 -13.20 1.21 6.11
C ILE A 142 -12.68 1.21 7.55
N ALA A 143 -11.36 1.11 7.69
CA ALA A 143 -10.64 1.53 8.89
C ALA A 143 -9.98 2.86 8.58
N SER A 144 -10.06 3.81 9.50
CA SER A 144 -9.43 5.12 9.32
C SER A 144 -8.79 5.60 10.61
N VAL A 145 -7.60 6.15 10.47
CA VAL A 145 -6.90 6.92 11.50
C VAL A 145 -6.67 8.36 11.05
N VAL A 146 -7.39 8.81 10.02
CA VAL A 146 -7.29 10.14 9.41
C VAL A 146 -8.69 10.77 9.34
N PRO A 147 -9.18 11.38 10.44
CA PRO A 147 -10.57 11.86 10.53
C PRO A 147 -11.05 12.79 9.40
N PRO A 148 -10.22 13.71 8.85
CA PRO A 148 -10.65 14.54 7.71
C PRO A 148 -11.07 13.75 6.46
N LEU A 149 -10.57 12.52 6.31
CA LEU A 149 -10.93 11.66 5.18
C LEU A 149 -12.17 10.81 5.43
N ASP A 150 -12.69 10.76 6.66
CA ASP A 150 -13.88 9.97 6.97
C ASP A 150 -15.12 10.55 6.27
N GLU A 151 -15.27 11.88 6.29
CA GLU A 151 -16.35 12.58 5.58
C GLU A 151 -16.20 12.43 4.06
N VAL A 152 -14.97 12.61 3.54
CA VAL A 152 -14.65 12.44 2.12
C VAL A 152 -15.02 11.03 1.63
N PHE A 153 -14.64 9.98 2.39
CA PHE A 153 -14.98 8.61 2.04
C PHE A 153 -16.46 8.28 2.29
N GLY A 154 -17.09 8.94 3.25
CA GLY A 154 -18.53 8.86 3.50
C GLY A 154 -19.37 9.38 2.34
N GLU A 155 -18.92 10.44 1.68
CA GLU A 155 -19.54 11.00 0.47
C GLU A 155 -19.23 10.16 -0.78
N LEU A 156 -17.95 9.82 -1.01
CA LEU A 156 -17.56 9.16 -2.26
C LEU A 156 -18.11 7.74 -2.39
N CYS A 157 -18.24 6.99 -1.30
CA CYS A 157 -18.67 5.59 -1.36
C CYS A 157 -20.07 5.44 -1.99
N PRO A 158 -21.12 6.12 -1.50
CA PRO A 158 -22.43 6.06 -2.15
C PRO A 158 -22.42 6.69 -3.57
N GLN A 159 -21.73 7.81 -3.78
CA GLN A 159 -21.76 8.53 -5.06
C GLN A 159 -21.02 7.80 -6.19
N TYR A 160 -19.80 7.30 -5.92
CA TYR A 160 -18.91 6.72 -6.93
C TYR A 160 -18.94 5.21 -6.96
N LEU A 161 -19.14 4.55 -5.81
CA LEU A 161 -19.14 3.08 -5.68
C LEU A 161 -20.57 2.51 -5.60
N GLY A 162 -21.59 3.34 -5.39
CA GLY A 162 -22.99 2.92 -5.27
C GLY A 162 -23.29 2.13 -3.99
N ARG A 163 -22.41 2.21 -2.98
CA ARG A 163 -22.52 1.48 -1.72
C ARG A 163 -22.10 2.36 -0.55
N PRO A 164 -22.85 2.43 0.56
CA PRO A 164 -22.35 3.06 1.77
C PRO A 164 -21.18 2.24 2.35
N ALA A 165 -20.28 2.94 3.04
CA ALA A 165 -19.18 2.32 3.76
C ALA A 165 -19.60 1.91 5.18
N LEU A 166 -19.17 0.72 5.59
CA LEU A 166 -19.09 0.35 7.00
C LEU A 166 -17.79 0.91 7.58
N PHE A 167 -17.86 2.00 8.31
CA PHE A 167 -16.72 2.49 9.10
C PHE A 167 -16.57 1.65 10.37
N VAL A 168 -15.34 1.20 10.65
CA VAL A 168 -15.02 0.52 11.91
C VAL A 168 -14.97 1.55 13.03
N GLY A 169 -15.85 1.42 14.02
CA GLY A 169 -15.92 2.30 15.18
C GLY A 169 -16.49 1.60 16.41
N PRO A 170 -16.78 2.33 17.50
CA PRO A 170 -17.15 1.75 18.80
C PRO A 170 -18.37 0.81 18.78
N ALA A 171 -19.33 1.04 17.88
CA ALA A 171 -20.55 0.22 17.76
C ALA A 171 -20.42 -0.96 16.78
N THR A 172 -19.27 -1.09 16.10
CA THR A 172 -19.06 -2.11 15.08
C THR A 172 -18.76 -3.46 15.74
N ARG A 173 -19.40 -4.54 15.26
CA ARG A 173 -19.03 -5.90 15.71
C ARG A 173 -17.69 -6.28 15.13
N THR A 174 -16.63 -6.26 15.95
CA THR A 174 -15.26 -6.52 15.51
C THR A 174 -14.82 -7.97 15.67
N GLY A 175 -15.49 -8.73 16.55
CA GLY A 175 -15.11 -10.10 16.89
C GLY A 175 -14.04 -10.20 17.99
N VAL A 176 -13.63 -9.06 18.57
CA VAL A 176 -12.72 -8.98 19.73
C VAL A 176 -13.29 -8.02 20.77
N GLU A 177 -13.09 -8.34 22.06
CA GLU A 177 -13.47 -7.47 23.17
C GLU A 177 -12.36 -6.44 23.42
N VAL A 178 -12.66 -5.14 23.43
CA VAL A 178 -11.63 -4.11 23.64
C VAL A 178 -11.50 -3.80 25.13
N ARG A 179 -10.48 -4.38 25.79
CA ARG A 179 -10.12 -4.11 27.19
C ARG A 179 -8.99 -3.08 27.25
N TYR A 180 -9.35 -1.85 26.95
CA TYR A 180 -8.49 -0.67 27.07
C TYR A 180 -9.20 0.31 28.01
N ASP A 181 -8.46 1.08 28.82
CA ASP A 181 -9.07 2.02 29.78
C ASP A 181 -10.07 2.97 29.11
N ARG A 182 -9.73 3.39 27.89
CA ARG A 182 -10.57 4.22 27.02
C ARG A 182 -10.68 3.56 25.64
N PRO A 183 -11.66 2.66 25.42
CA PRO A 183 -11.76 1.88 24.18
C PRO A 183 -11.81 2.72 22.90
N ALA A 184 -12.41 3.92 22.97
CA ALA A 184 -12.53 4.83 21.84
C ALA A 184 -11.19 5.46 21.39
N GLU A 185 -10.12 5.35 22.19
CA GLU A 185 -8.79 5.89 21.85
C GLU A 185 -7.95 4.92 21.01
N VAL A 186 -8.39 3.67 20.89
CA VAL A 186 -7.66 2.69 20.09
C VAL A 186 -7.94 2.94 18.61
N GLY A 187 -6.88 3.08 17.81
CA GLY A 187 -6.99 3.19 16.36
C GLY A 187 -7.75 2.02 15.74
N ALA A 188 -8.60 2.32 14.76
CA ALA A 188 -9.43 1.31 14.10
C ALA A 188 -8.59 0.20 13.44
N ASP A 189 -7.46 0.58 12.84
CA ASP A 189 -6.45 -0.32 12.25
C ASP A 189 -5.93 -1.37 13.24
N ARG A 190 -5.64 -0.96 14.49
CA ARG A 190 -5.16 -1.84 15.56
C ARG A 190 -6.22 -2.87 15.96
N ILE A 191 -7.47 -2.45 16.09
CA ILE A 191 -8.59 -3.35 16.41
C ILE A 191 -8.85 -4.34 15.27
N VAL A 192 -8.76 -3.86 14.03
CA VAL A 192 -8.90 -4.69 12.82
C VAL A 192 -7.80 -5.75 12.73
N ASN A 193 -6.55 -5.36 12.98
CA ASN A 193 -5.40 -6.27 13.02
C ASN A 193 -5.57 -7.34 14.11
N ALA A 194 -5.99 -6.93 15.31
CA ALA A 194 -6.27 -7.84 16.42
C ALA A 194 -7.38 -8.85 16.07
N ALA A 195 -8.49 -8.38 15.47
CA ALA A 195 -9.58 -9.22 15.03
C ALA A 195 -9.15 -10.25 13.99
N ALA A 196 -8.38 -9.82 12.98
CA ALA A 196 -7.85 -10.72 11.95
C ALA A 196 -6.92 -11.79 12.52
N ALA A 197 -5.97 -11.38 13.38
CA ALA A 197 -4.99 -12.28 13.98
C ALA A 197 -5.66 -13.32 14.89
N PHE A 198 -6.64 -12.89 15.71
CA PHE A 198 -7.38 -13.81 16.56
C PHE A 198 -8.25 -14.76 15.74
N ALA A 199 -8.96 -14.28 14.72
CA ALA A 199 -9.81 -15.13 13.87
C ALA A 199 -9.02 -16.20 13.10
N ARG A 200 -7.75 -15.94 12.77
CA ARG A 200 -6.87 -16.91 12.10
C ARG A 200 -6.51 -18.11 12.98
N TYR A 201 -6.34 -17.90 14.28
CA TYR A 201 -5.71 -18.90 15.15
C TYR A 201 -6.53 -19.29 16.39
N GLY A 202 -7.49 -18.48 16.83
CA GLY A 202 -8.27 -18.70 18.05
C GLY A 202 -7.41 -18.80 19.31
N ARG A 203 -6.26 -18.13 19.34
CA ARG A 203 -5.24 -18.21 20.39
C ARG A 203 -4.74 -16.82 20.74
N ALA A 204 -4.18 -16.70 21.95
CA ALA A 204 -3.47 -15.50 22.36
C ALA A 204 -2.40 -15.15 21.33
N CYS A 205 -2.33 -13.87 20.94
CA CYS A 205 -1.40 -13.41 19.92
C CYS A 205 -0.93 -11.98 20.16
N ILE A 206 0.20 -11.66 19.54
CA ILE A 206 0.76 -10.31 19.46
C ILE A 206 0.94 -10.00 17.97
N VAL A 207 0.36 -8.90 17.50
CA VAL A 207 0.57 -8.40 16.15
C VAL A 207 1.58 -7.26 16.19
N ILE A 208 2.60 -7.32 15.33
CA ILE A 208 3.53 -6.22 15.10
C ILE A 208 3.20 -5.59 13.75
N ASP A 209 2.79 -4.32 13.73
CA ASP A 209 2.57 -3.59 12.48
C ASP A 209 3.74 -2.64 12.22
N PHE A 210 4.52 -2.90 11.18
CA PHE A 210 5.59 -2.00 10.72
C PHE A 210 5.06 -0.94 9.74
N GLY A 211 4.18 -0.08 10.25
CA GLY A 211 3.56 1.04 9.53
C GLY A 211 4.26 2.39 9.75
N THR A 212 3.47 3.47 9.68
CA THR A 212 3.94 4.84 10.00
C THR A 212 4.46 4.91 11.44
N ALA A 213 3.76 4.25 12.36
CA ALA A 213 4.28 3.86 13.67
C ALA A 213 4.52 2.34 13.67
N THR A 214 5.40 1.86 14.54
CA THR A 214 5.47 0.42 14.85
C THR A 214 4.56 0.14 16.03
N THR A 215 3.48 -0.60 15.82
CA THR A 215 2.56 -0.98 16.91
C THR A 215 2.75 -2.43 17.31
N PHE A 216 2.46 -2.72 18.57
CA PHE A 216 2.37 -4.06 19.13
C PHE A 216 0.97 -4.18 19.73
N ASP A 217 0.19 -5.15 19.27
CA ASP A 217 -1.21 -5.33 19.62
C ASP A 217 -1.41 -6.71 20.24
N CYS A 218 -1.75 -6.73 21.52
CA CYS A 218 -1.86 -7.94 22.34
C CYS A 218 -3.31 -8.39 22.45
N VAL A 219 -3.56 -9.66 22.14
CA VAL A 219 -4.87 -10.30 22.28
C VAL A 219 -4.74 -11.54 23.15
N ASP A 220 -5.60 -11.67 24.16
CA ASP A 220 -5.60 -12.83 25.05
C ASP A 220 -6.20 -14.09 24.39
N GLY A 221 -6.16 -15.22 25.10
CA GLY A 221 -6.70 -16.50 24.60
C GLY A 221 -8.23 -16.53 24.46
N ARG A 222 -8.95 -15.51 24.95
CA ARG A 222 -10.40 -15.36 24.86
C ARG A 222 -10.81 -14.36 23.78
N GLY A 223 -9.85 -13.76 23.08
CA GLY A 223 -10.12 -12.75 22.04
C GLY A 223 -10.30 -11.35 22.59
N ALA A 224 -9.82 -11.06 23.80
CA ALA A 224 -9.81 -9.70 24.34
C ALA A 224 -8.53 -8.98 23.91
N TYR A 225 -8.68 -7.82 23.26
CA TYR A 225 -7.62 -6.87 23.00
C TYR A 225 -7.19 -6.21 24.32
N LEU A 226 -5.95 -6.44 24.73
CA LEU A 226 -5.39 -5.98 26.00
C LEU A 226 -4.66 -4.63 25.89
N GLY A 227 -4.46 -4.13 24.68
CA GLY A 227 -3.56 -3.00 24.41
C GLY A 227 -2.23 -3.45 23.83
N GLY A 228 -1.14 -2.79 24.21
CA GLY A 228 0.21 -3.13 23.79
C GLY A 228 1.13 -1.91 23.76
N ALA A 229 1.97 -1.79 22.73
CA ALA A 229 3.00 -0.75 22.66
C ALA A 229 3.00 -0.01 21.32
N ILE A 230 3.49 1.24 21.32
CA ILE A 230 3.68 2.05 20.12
C ILE A 230 5.11 2.61 20.15
N ALA A 231 5.83 2.44 19.05
CA ALA A 231 7.13 3.05 18.80
C ALA A 231 7.09 3.83 17.47
N PRO A 232 8.05 4.75 17.22
CA PRO A 232 8.22 5.32 15.90
C PRO A 232 8.31 4.23 14.83
N GLY A 233 7.82 4.49 13.61
CA GLY A 233 8.00 3.58 12.49
C GLY A 233 9.42 3.67 11.91
N PRO A 234 9.94 2.62 11.24
CA PRO A 234 11.33 2.61 10.77
C PRO A 234 11.65 3.75 9.80
N GLN A 235 10.70 4.05 8.90
CA GLN A 235 10.83 5.17 7.97
C GLN A 235 10.79 6.53 8.68
N MET A 236 9.88 6.69 9.64
CA MET A 236 9.78 7.91 10.47
C MET A 236 11.06 8.16 11.27
N ALA A 237 11.65 7.11 11.86
CA ALA A 237 12.91 7.23 12.57
C ALA A 237 14.05 7.63 11.63
N ALA A 238 14.13 7.05 10.43
CA ALA A 238 15.12 7.44 9.42
C ALA A 238 14.98 8.91 9.01
N GLU A 239 13.75 9.36 8.76
CA GLU A 239 13.45 10.76 8.42
C GLU A 239 13.78 11.71 9.58
N SER A 240 13.54 11.30 10.82
CA SER A 240 13.85 12.12 11.99
C SER A 240 15.36 12.42 12.11
N LEU A 241 16.22 11.45 11.76
CA LEU A 241 17.68 11.64 11.76
C LEU A 241 18.10 12.70 10.74
N TYR A 242 17.49 12.68 9.55
CA TYR A 242 17.74 13.69 8.52
C TYR A 242 17.24 15.07 8.95
N GLN A 243 16.01 15.15 9.48
CA GLN A 243 15.38 16.44 9.82
C GLN A 243 15.93 17.10 11.08
N ARG A 244 16.46 16.33 12.03
CA ARG A 244 16.88 16.83 13.35
C ARG A 244 18.39 16.86 13.56
N THR A 245 19.19 16.63 12.51
CA THR A 245 20.65 16.72 12.61
C THR A 245 21.24 17.52 11.45
N ALA A 246 22.40 18.16 11.67
CA ALA A 246 22.98 19.06 10.68
C ALA A 246 23.69 18.36 9.50
N LYS A 247 24.11 17.09 9.67
CA LYS A 247 25.02 16.41 8.72
C LYS A 247 24.57 15.02 8.30
N LEU A 248 23.51 14.45 8.88
CA LEU A 248 23.04 13.14 8.43
C LEU A 248 22.26 13.30 7.12
N PRO A 249 22.58 12.54 6.07
CA PRO A 249 21.88 12.61 4.80
C PRO A 249 20.50 11.97 4.87
N LEU A 250 19.62 12.35 3.94
CA LEU A 250 18.35 11.66 3.74
C LEU A 250 18.62 10.23 3.26
N MET A 251 18.06 9.25 3.96
CA MET A 251 18.09 7.86 3.54
C MET A 251 16.96 7.60 2.55
N GLY A 252 17.29 7.21 1.31
CA GLY A 252 16.28 6.97 0.28
C GLY A 252 15.33 5.80 0.57
N ALA A 253 15.88 4.63 0.92
CA ALA A 253 15.09 3.45 1.25
C ALA A 253 15.64 2.74 2.49
N PHE A 254 14.74 2.37 3.40
CA PHE A 254 15.04 1.46 4.50
C PHE A 254 15.49 0.11 3.94
N ARG A 255 16.65 -0.39 4.39
CA ARG A 255 17.28 -1.59 3.82
C ARG A 255 18.09 -2.35 4.86
N LYS A 256 18.27 -3.66 4.63
CA LYS A 256 19.22 -4.48 5.39
C LYS A 256 20.66 -4.02 5.09
N PRO A 257 21.47 -3.71 6.10
CA PRO A 257 22.88 -3.39 5.90
C PRO A 257 23.67 -4.66 5.54
N GLY A 258 24.74 -4.53 4.75
CA GLY A 258 25.63 -5.65 4.44
C GLY A 258 26.55 -6.06 5.61
N ARG A 259 26.66 -5.22 6.64
CA ARG A 259 27.48 -5.42 7.84
C ARG A 259 26.95 -4.57 9.00
N ALA A 260 27.15 -5.03 10.23
CA ALA A 260 26.73 -4.28 11.41
C ALA A 260 27.60 -3.03 11.66
N ILE A 261 28.91 -3.07 11.39
CA ILE A 261 29.78 -1.90 11.55
C ILE A 261 29.83 -1.13 10.22
N GLY A 262 29.06 -0.04 10.14
CA GLY A 262 29.05 0.85 8.98
C GLY A 262 30.40 1.56 8.79
N LYS A 263 30.83 1.71 7.53
CA LYS A 263 32.10 2.39 7.17
C LYS A 263 31.90 3.78 6.55
N ASN A 264 30.65 4.21 6.44
CA ASN A 264 30.24 5.56 6.02
C ASN A 264 28.91 5.88 6.71
N THR A 265 28.51 7.15 6.68
CA THR A 265 27.32 7.65 7.38
C THR A 265 26.04 6.90 7.01
N LEU A 266 25.81 6.65 5.71
CA LEU A 266 24.61 5.96 5.24
C LEU A 266 24.56 4.50 5.72
N ASP A 267 25.69 3.80 5.71
CA ASP A 267 25.78 2.43 6.20
C ASP A 267 25.66 2.35 7.72
N SER A 268 26.23 3.32 8.45
CA SER A 268 26.08 3.40 9.91
C SER A 268 24.64 3.69 10.31
N MET A 269 23.95 4.60 9.59
CA MET A 269 22.51 4.84 9.79
C MET A 269 21.69 3.60 9.46
N ALA A 270 21.94 2.96 8.31
CA ALA A 270 21.20 1.75 7.91
C ALA A 270 21.39 0.63 8.91
N SER A 271 22.60 0.46 9.44
CA SER A 271 22.90 -0.50 10.49
C SER A 271 22.16 -0.22 11.79
N GLY A 272 22.29 1.00 12.32
CA GLY A 272 21.64 1.39 13.57
C GLY A 272 20.12 1.29 13.50
N LEU A 273 19.52 1.72 12.38
CA LEU A 273 18.09 1.62 12.17
C LEU A 273 17.66 0.15 12.00
N TYR A 274 18.30 -0.61 11.12
CA TYR A 274 17.86 -1.99 10.85
C TYR A 274 17.99 -2.89 12.08
N HIS A 275 19.19 -2.99 12.65
CA HIS A 275 19.43 -3.83 13.83
C HIS A 275 18.76 -3.26 15.08
N GLY A 276 18.65 -1.93 15.18
CA GLY A 276 17.91 -1.27 16.26
C GLY A 276 16.44 -1.64 16.27
N TYR A 277 15.77 -1.70 15.10
CA TYR A 277 14.36 -2.11 15.01
C TYR A 277 14.15 -3.60 15.26
N VAL A 278 15.09 -4.46 14.87
CA VAL A 278 15.07 -5.89 15.26
C VAL A 278 15.17 -5.99 16.79
N GLY A 279 16.16 -5.36 17.41
CA GLY A 279 16.34 -5.39 18.87
C GLY A 279 15.21 -4.73 19.66
N LEU A 280 14.66 -3.61 19.16
CA LEU A 280 13.47 -2.97 19.70
C LEU A 280 12.29 -3.95 19.71
N SER A 281 12.05 -4.62 18.59
CA SER A 281 10.94 -5.56 18.45
C SER A 281 11.11 -6.75 19.38
N GLU A 282 12.29 -7.36 19.42
CA GLU A 282 12.59 -8.48 20.32
C GLU A 282 12.46 -8.09 21.80
N GLY A 283 12.98 -6.93 22.17
CA GLY A 283 12.93 -6.43 23.54
C GLY A 283 11.51 -6.10 24.03
N ILE A 284 10.67 -5.54 23.16
CA ILE A 284 9.25 -5.29 23.46
C ILE A 284 8.48 -6.61 23.52
N LEU A 285 8.65 -7.49 22.53
CA LEU A 285 8.00 -8.80 22.51
C LEU A 285 8.31 -9.62 23.75
N ALA A 286 9.56 -9.62 24.23
CA ALA A 286 9.95 -10.35 25.43
C ALA A 286 9.15 -9.87 26.67
N ARG A 287 8.97 -8.55 26.82
CA ARG A 287 8.21 -7.96 27.92
C ARG A 287 6.72 -8.29 27.82
N LEU A 288 6.13 -8.09 26.64
CA LEU A 288 4.72 -8.40 26.39
C LEU A 288 4.41 -9.89 26.62
N LYS A 289 5.28 -10.80 26.14
CA LYS A 289 5.15 -12.24 26.37
C LYS A 289 5.24 -12.60 27.86
N ALA A 290 6.15 -11.98 28.59
CA ALA A 290 6.30 -12.21 30.03
C ALA A 290 5.05 -11.77 30.80
N GLU A 291 4.47 -10.63 30.44
CA GLU A 291 3.26 -10.08 31.08
C GLU A 291 1.99 -10.88 30.72
N MET A 292 1.81 -11.23 29.45
CA MET A 292 0.66 -12.04 29.01
C MET A 292 0.70 -13.48 29.56
N GLY A 293 1.90 -13.98 29.86
CA GLY A 293 2.12 -15.38 30.17
C GLY A 293 1.83 -16.32 29.00
N GLY A 294 2.04 -17.61 29.21
CA GLY A 294 1.87 -18.63 28.17
C GLY A 294 2.81 -18.44 26.98
N ALA A 295 2.33 -18.77 25.78
CA ALA A 295 3.10 -18.67 24.54
C ALA A 295 2.24 -18.05 23.43
N PRO A 296 1.99 -16.72 23.45
CA PRO A 296 1.20 -16.06 22.43
C PRO A 296 1.90 -16.16 21.07
N LEU A 297 1.10 -16.39 20.02
CA LEU A 297 1.59 -16.37 18.64
C LEU A 297 1.99 -14.96 18.24
N VAL A 298 3.08 -14.79 17.50
CA VAL A 298 3.49 -13.47 17.02
C VAL A 298 3.27 -13.37 15.52
N LEU A 299 2.49 -12.40 15.07
CA LEU A 299 2.29 -12.09 13.65
C LEU A 299 2.96 -10.76 13.34
N ALA A 300 3.43 -10.59 12.11
CA ALA A 300 3.89 -9.29 11.61
C ALA A 300 3.12 -8.87 10.36
N THR A 301 2.78 -7.59 10.29
CA THR A 301 2.11 -6.92 9.16
C THR A 301 2.75 -5.54 8.93
N GLY A 302 2.24 -4.80 7.95
CA GLY A 302 2.75 -3.48 7.59
C GLY A 302 3.81 -3.54 6.50
N GLY A 303 4.08 -2.39 5.89
CA GLY A 303 4.86 -2.29 4.65
C GLY A 303 6.31 -2.79 4.76
N LEU A 304 6.91 -2.72 5.96
CA LEU A 304 8.27 -3.17 6.20
C LEU A 304 8.36 -4.56 6.86
N SER A 305 7.23 -5.22 7.13
CA SER A 305 7.22 -6.58 7.70
C SER A 305 7.95 -7.63 6.87
N PRO A 306 7.93 -7.64 5.51
CA PRO A 306 8.66 -8.67 4.77
C PRO A 306 10.19 -8.56 4.92
N LEU A 307 10.67 -7.38 5.29
CA LEU A 307 12.08 -7.04 5.42
C LEU A 307 12.59 -7.20 6.87
N LEU A 308 11.79 -6.81 7.87
CA LEU A 308 12.15 -6.92 9.29
C LEU A 308 11.67 -8.23 9.93
N GLY A 309 10.47 -8.70 9.58
CA GLY A 309 9.84 -9.84 10.25
C GLY A 309 10.60 -11.15 10.11
N LYS A 310 11.44 -11.31 9.08
CA LYS A 310 12.27 -12.50 8.90
C LYS A 310 13.47 -12.57 9.84
N GLU A 311 13.90 -11.42 10.38
CA GLU A 311 15.05 -11.33 11.28
C GLU A 311 14.67 -11.40 12.75
N ILE A 312 13.38 -11.19 13.07
CA ILE A 312 12.89 -11.16 14.44
C ILE A 312 12.51 -12.58 14.87
N GLY A 313 13.17 -13.06 15.93
CA GLY A 313 12.93 -14.39 16.46
C GLY A 313 11.49 -14.60 16.95
N GLY A 314 10.90 -15.75 16.63
CA GLY A 314 9.60 -16.17 17.17
C GLY A 314 8.38 -15.58 16.48
N ILE A 315 8.54 -14.93 15.32
CA ILE A 315 7.42 -14.58 14.43
C ILE A 315 6.89 -15.85 13.78
N LYS A 316 5.60 -16.12 14.00
CA LYS A 316 4.86 -17.26 13.46
C LYS A 316 4.57 -17.08 11.97
N GLU A 317 4.13 -15.89 11.58
CA GLU A 317 3.69 -15.60 10.22
C GLU A 317 3.84 -14.10 9.90
N ILE A 318 4.23 -13.79 8.67
CA ILE A 318 4.19 -12.43 8.12
C ILE A 318 2.96 -12.36 7.21
N VAL A 319 2.01 -11.49 7.53
CA VAL A 319 0.73 -11.35 6.84
C VAL A 319 0.59 -9.91 6.35
N PRO A 320 1.08 -9.56 5.15
CA PRO A 320 1.09 -8.18 4.67
C PRO A 320 -0.29 -7.52 4.56
N ASP A 321 -1.33 -8.32 4.30
CA ASP A 321 -2.70 -7.85 4.09
C ASP A 321 -3.59 -8.04 5.34
N LEU A 322 -3.00 -8.19 6.53
CA LEU A 322 -3.74 -8.52 7.77
C LEU A 322 -4.87 -7.52 8.06
N THR A 323 -4.61 -6.21 7.89
CA THR A 323 -5.60 -5.15 8.09
C THR A 323 -6.76 -5.30 7.11
N LEU A 324 -6.46 -5.59 5.83
CA LEU A 324 -7.47 -5.77 4.79
C LEU A 324 -8.33 -7.02 5.03
N GLU A 325 -7.70 -8.12 5.49
CA GLU A 325 -8.42 -9.34 5.90
C GLU A 325 -9.33 -9.09 7.09
N GLY A 326 -8.87 -8.31 8.08
CA GLY A 326 -9.68 -7.92 9.23
C GLY A 326 -10.90 -7.09 8.82
N LEU A 327 -10.73 -6.15 7.89
CA LEU A 327 -11.85 -5.37 7.36
C LEU A 327 -12.87 -6.22 6.63
N TRP A 328 -12.42 -7.19 5.83
CA TRP A 328 -13.31 -8.16 5.20
C TRP A 328 -14.08 -8.99 6.25
N LEU A 329 -13.39 -9.47 7.30
CA LEU A 329 -14.01 -10.23 8.38
C LEU A 329 -15.07 -9.40 9.10
N ILE A 330 -14.73 -8.19 9.49
CA ILE A 330 -15.61 -7.27 10.21
C ILE A 330 -16.82 -6.91 9.35
N TRP A 331 -16.62 -6.66 8.05
CA TRP A 331 -17.73 -6.45 7.13
C TRP A 331 -18.70 -7.62 7.19
N ARG A 332 -18.20 -8.86 7.08
CA ARG A 332 -19.03 -10.08 7.11
C ARG A 332 -19.80 -10.22 8.42
N LEU A 333 -19.13 -9.99 9.56
CA LEU A 333 -19.77 -10.03 10.89
C LEU A 333 -20.92 -9.03 11.01
N ASN A 334 -20.95 -7.98 10.18
CA ASN A 334 -21.97 -6.95 10.22
C ASN A 334 -23.04 -7.07 9.12
N GLN A 335 -23.05 -8.15 8.31
CA GLN A 335 -24.07 -8.36 7.28
C GLN A 335 -25.37 -9.00 7.81
N ASP A 336 -25.34 -9.67 8.96
CA ASP A 336 -26.50 -10.39 9.51
C ASP A 336 -27.56 -9.49 10.17
N LYS A 337 -27.56 -8.19 9.88
CA LYS A 337 -28.68 -7.31 10.21
C LYS A 337 -29.73 -7.41 9.09
N LYS A 338 -30.51 -8.47 9.12
CA LYS A 338 -31.86 -8.50 8.57
C LYS A 338 -32.83 -8.96 9.65
#